data_AF-A0ABD4KWT8-F1
#
_entry.id   AF-A0ABD4KWT8-F1
#
_cell.length_a   1.000
_cell.length_b   1.000
_cell.length_c   1.000
_cell.angle_alpha   90.00
_cell.angle_beta   90.00
_cell.angle_gamma   90.00
#
_symmetry.space_group_name_H-M   'P 1'
#
loop_
_entity.id
_entity.type
_entity.pdbx_description
1 polymer ?
#
loop_
_entity_poly.entity_id
_entity_poly.type
_entity_poly.pdbx_seq_one_letter_code
_entity_poly.pdbx_strand_id
1 'polypeptide(L)'
;KFPDGLHHHTGTLGGTLQLYGNGNYFYHIDNSTVNHLAKGQEAKETFTIHSVDGTPHQVEFVIEGTNDAPVANIVTLSNGIEDTHYQMQASQFGFTDVDSGDTLHAITITDIPAVSQGKFVLDGQEVSAGQSISTADISKLQFVPTKDFNGDV
;
A
#
# COMPACT_ATOMS: atom_id res chain seq x y z
N LYS A 1 -1.82 22.59 38.24
CA LYS A 1 -2.22 21.27 38.79
C LYS A 1 -3.47 20.82 38.05
N PHE A 2 -3.55 19.57 37.64
CA PHE A 2 -4.75 19.01 37.00
C PHE A 2 -5.67 18.41 38.06
N PRO A 3 -6.96 18.16 37.75
CA PRO A 3 -7.86 17.52 38.70
C PRO A 3 -7.27 16.20 39.21
N ASP A 4 -7.42 15.92 40.50
CA ASP A 4 -6.85 14.71 41.11
C ASP A 4 -7.40 13.44 40.45
N GLY A 5 -6.62 12.35 40.49
CA GLY A 5 -6.96 11.09 39.83
C GLY A 5 -6.38 10.94 38.42
N LEU A 6 -6.89 9.92 37.71
CA LEU A 6 -6.55 9.58 36.33
C LEU A 6 -7.73 9.96 35.41
N HIS A 7 -7.44 10.75 34.38
CA HIS A 7 -8.40 11.23 33.39
C HIS A 7 -8.06 10.63 32.04
N HIS A 8 -9.09 10.23 31.28
CA HIS A 8 -8.92 9.67 29.95
C HIS A 8 -9.52 10.62 28.91
N HIS A 9 -8.79 10.87 27.83
CA HIS A 9 -9.25 11.61 26.68
C HIS A 9 -9.07 10.75 25.43
N THR A 10 -10.02 10.82 24.51
CA THR A 10 -9.94 10.15 23.21
C THR A 10 -9.73 11.20 22.14
N GLY A 11 -8.74 10.98 21.28
CA GLY A 11 -8.40 11.87 20.20
C GLY A 11 -9.07 11.50 18.87
N THR A 12 -8.85 12.33 17.85
CA THR A 12 -9.49 12.20 16.53
C THR A 12 -8.90 11.10 15.65
N LEU A 13 -7.68 10.65 15.94
CA LEU A 13 -7.01 9.53 15.27
C LEU A 13 -7.25 8.19 15.99
N GLY A 14 -7.98 8.21 17.11
CA GLY A 14 -8.22 7.03 17.95
C GLY A 14 -7.18 6.84 19.06
N GLY A 15 -6.24 7.79 19.23
CA GLY A 15 -5.33 7.77 20.36
C GLY A 15 -6.04 8.05 21.69
N THR A 16 -5.45 7.55 22.77
CA THR A 16 -5.92 7.78 24.13
C THR A 16 -4.85 8.49 24.95
N LEU A 17 -5.25 9.57 25.61
CA LEU A 17 -4.41 10.30 26.56
C LEU A 17 -4.89 9.98 27.98
N GLN A 18 -4.01 9.41 28.77
CA GLN A 18 -4.15 9.18 30.20
C GLN A 18 -3.42 10.28 30.95
N LEU A 19 -4.14 11.16 31.67
CA LEU A 19 -3.58 12.30 32.40
C LEU A 19 -3.76 12.13 33.91
N TYR A 20 -2.67 12.25 34.66
CA TYR A 20 -2.69 12.26 36.12
C TYR A 20 -2.78 13.69 36.67
N GLY A 21 -3.37 13.86 37.86
CA GLY A 21 -3.49 15.18 38.52
C GLY A 21 -2.15 15.92 38.75
N ASN A 22 -1.03 15.21 38.78
CA ASN A 22 0.31 15.79 38.87
C ASN A 22 0.87 16.28 37.50
N GLY A 23 0.16 16.06 36.39
CA GLY A 23 0.55 16.44 35.04
C GLY A 23 1.33 15.38 34.27
N ASN A 24 1.65 14.23 34.88
CA ASN A 24 2.19 13.10 34.13
C ASN A 24 1.12 12.57 33.18
N TYR A 25 1.54 12.07 32.02
CA TYR A 25 0.61 11.49 31.07
C TYR A 25 1.22 10.29 30.33
N PHE A 26 0.34 9.43 29.82
CA PHE A 26 0.64 8.41 28.83
C PHE A 26 -0.23 8.64 27.60
N TYR A 27 0.38 8.50 26.43
CA TYR A 27 -0.32 8.48 25.16
C TYR A 27 -0.18 7.10 24.53
N HIS A 28 -1.30 6.56 24.05
CA HIS A 28 -1.34 5.29 23.34
C HIS A 28 -2.16 5.45 22.07
N ILE A 29 -1.65 4.94 20.95
CA ILE A 29 -2.37 4.85 19.68
C ILE A 29 -2.10 3.47 19.08
N ASP A 30 -3.15 2.85 18.53
CA ASP A 30 -3.03 1.54 17.89
C ASP A 30 -2.41 1.69 16.52
N ASN A 31 -1.37 0.90 16.23
CA ASN A 31 -0.66 0.97 14.97
C ASN A 31 -1.58 0.83 13.74
N SER A 32 -2.63 0.00 13.83
CA SER A 32 -3.61 -0.18 12.74
C SER A 32 -4.34 1.11 12.32
N THR A 33 -4.35 2.15 13.17
CA THR A 33 -4.96 3.45 12.85
C THR A 33 -4.03 4.36 12.05
N VAL A 34 -2.70 4.12 12.11
CA VAL A 34 -1.67 5.03 11.58
C VAL A 34 -0.64 4.35 10.67
N ASN A 35 -0.67 3.01 10.53
CA ASN A 35 0.27 2.26 9.68
C ASN A 35 0.13 2.58 8.18
N HIS A 36 -0.82 3.43 7.80
CA HIS A 36 -0.97 3.91 6.43
C HIS A 36 -0.12 5.15 6.14
N LEU A 37 0.54 5.71 7.15
CA LEU A 37 1.41 6.88 6.99
C LEU A 37 2.76 6.45 6.40
N ALA A 38 3.00 6.86 5.16
CA ALA A 38 4.27 6.62 4.50
C ALA A 38 5.42 7.39 5.15
N LYS A 39 6.66 7.03 4.81
CA LYS A 39 7.85 7.72 5.33
C LYS A 39 7.81 9.23 5.08
N GLY A 40 7.90 9.99 6.17
CA GLY A 40 7.88 11.45 6.15
C GLY A 40 6.48 12.06 6.04
N GLN A 41 5.43 11.25 5.99
CA GLN A 41 4.08 11.72 6.31
C GLN A 41 3.93 11.85 7.82
N GLU A 42 3.13 12.83 8.24
CA GLU A 42 2.80 13.07 9.64
C GLU A 42 1.29 13.10 9.84
N ALA A 43 0.84 12.50 10.93
CA ALA A 43 -0.47 12.78 11.48
C ALA A 43 -0.31 13.50 12.83
N LYS A 44 -1.22 14.42 13.10
CA LYS A 44 -1.22 15.19 14.35
C LYS A 44 -2.48 14.92 15.14
N GLU A 45 -2.33 14.71 16.42
CA GLU A 45 -3.44 14.56 17.34
C GLU A 45 -3.29 15.54 18.50
N THR A 46 -4.31 16.37 18.70
CA THR A 46 -4.30 17.41 19.74
C THR A 46 -5.38 17.14 20.77
N PHE A 47 -4.99 17.20 22.05
CA PHE A 47 -5.88 17.07 23.19
C PHE A 47 -6.00 18.40 23.92
N THR A 48 -7.24 18.86 24.14
CA THR A 48 -7.53 19.99 25.03
C THR A 48 -7.84 19.46 26.44
N ILE A 49 -6.92 19.71 27.37
CA ILE A 49 -7.03 19.34 28.79
C ILE A 49 -7.23 20.60 29.64
N HIS A 50 -7.77 20.48 30.85
CA HIS A 50 -8.08 21.63 31.71
C HIS A 50 -7.47 21.47 33.10
N SER A 51 -6.81 22.51 33.60
CA SER A 51 -6.36 22.58 34.99
C SER A 51 -7.53 22.68 35.96
N VAL A 52 -7.25 22.57 37.27
CA VAL A 52 -8.28 22.66 38.33
C VAL A 52 -9.10 23.96 38.26
N ASP A 53 -8.51 25.06 37.81
CA ASP A 53 -9.18 26.36 37.65
C ASP A 53 -9.96 26.49 36.33
N GLY A 54 -9.99 25.45 35.49
CA GLY A 54 -10.65 25.44 34.21
C GLY A 54 -9.84 26.06 33.06
N THR A 55 -8.59 26.45 33.28
CA THR A 55 -7.73 26.96 32.19
C THR A 55 -7.40 25.84 31.19
N PRO A 56 -7.62 26.05 29.87
CA PRO A 56 -7.32 25.04 28.86
C PRO A 56 -5.82 24.99 28.53
N HIS A 57 -5.34 23.78 28.26
CA HIS A 57 -4.01 23.49 27.73
C HIS A 57 -4.14 22.55 26.53
N GLN A 58 -3.30 22.74 25.52
CA GLN A 58 -3.21 21.84 24.38
C GLN A 58 -1.96 20.97 24.49
N VAL A 59 -2.14 19.67 24.27
CA VAL A 59 -1.06 18.70 24.13
C VAL A 59 -1.15 18.12 22.72
N GLU A 60 -0.15 18.39 21.89
CA GLU A 60 -0.06 17.88 20.52
C GLU A 60 0.92 16.69 20.49
N PHE A 61 0.49 15.61 19.84
CA PHE A 61 1.31 14.48 19.47
C PHE A 61 1.46 14.46 17.95
N VAL A 62 2.71 14.30 17.50
CA VAL A 62 3.05 14.12 16.09
C VAL A 62 3.44 12.65 15.89
N ILE A 63 2.72 11.97 15.00
CA ILE A 63 2.98 10.59 14.61
C ILE A 63 3.67 10.64 13.26
N GLU A 64 4.93 10.24 13.21
CA GLU A 64 5.71 10.14 11.98
C GLU A 64 5.54 8.76 11.35
N GLY A 65 5.18 8.74 10.07
CA GLY A 65 5.08 7.53 9.27
C GLY A 65 6.44 6.90 8.97
N THR A 66 6.42 5.59 8.78
CA THR A 66 7.57 4.80 8.30
C THR A 66 7.29 4.28 6.89
N ASN A 67 8.30 3.70 6.24
CA ASN A 67 8.07 3.00 4.98
C ASN A 67 7.85 1.53 5.28
N ASP A 68 6.72 0.99 4.87
CA ASP A 68 6.46 -0.44 4.81
C ASP A 68 6.86 -0.98 3.43
N ALA A 69 7.30 -2.24 3.37
CA ALA A 69 7.68 -2.83 2.08
C ALA A 69 6.42 -3.29 1.32
N PRO A 70 6.34 -3.07 -0.01
CA PRO A 70 5.22 -3.55 -0.79
C PRO A 70 5.19 -5.07 -0.82
N VAL A 71 3.99 -5.60 -0.99
CA VAL A 71 3.73 -7.03 -1.17
C VAL A 71 3.24 -7.26 -2.60
N ALA A 72 3.81 -8.28 -3.25
CA ALA A 72 3.32 -8.81 -4.51
C ALA A 72 2.77 -10.23 -4.28
N ASN A 73 1.50 -10.42 -4.59
CA ASN A 73 0.84 -11.72 -4.50
C ASN A 73 0.93 -12.46 -5.83
N ILE A 74 1.13 -13.78 -5.78
CA ILE A 74 1.10 -14.61 -6.99
C ILE A 74 -0.35 -14.65 -7.50
N VAL A 75 -0.53 -14.26 -8.75
CA VAL A 75 -1.80 -14.35 -9.47
C VAL A 75 -1.63 -15.32 -10.63
N THR A 76 -2.43 -16.39 -10.62
CA THR A 76 -2.59 -17.25 -11.79
C THR A 76 -3.78 -16.74 -12.59
N LEU A 77 -3.54 -16.42 -13.86
CA LEU A 77 -4.60 -15.99 -14.77
C LEU A 77 -5.46 -17.17 -15.18
N SER A 78 -6.74 -16.92 -15.41
CA SER A 78 -7.62 -17.90 -16.06
C SER A 78 -7.13 -18.22 -17.46
N ASN A 79 -7.46 -19.43 -17.92
CA ASN A 79 -7.14 -19.87 -19.28
C ASN A 79 -7.63 -18.87 -20.32
N GLY A 80 -6.75 -18.59 -21.29
CA GLY A 80 -7.07 -17.79 -22.47
C GLY A 80 -7.96 -18.56 -23.46
N ILE A 81 -8.21 -17.92 -24.60
CA ILE A 81 -8.83 -18.53 -25.76
C ILE A 81 -7.73 -18.79 -26.78
N GLU A 82 -7.72 -19.98 -27.39
CA GLU A 82 -6.83 -20.31 -28.50
C GLU A 82 -6.87 -19.22 -29.59
N ASP A 83 -5.72 -18.98 -30.22
CA ASP A 83 -5.54 -18.01 -31.31
C ASP A 83 -5.95 -16.56 -30.98
N THR A 84 -6.21 -16.25 -29.70
CA THR A 84 -6.67 -14.94 -29.26
C THR A 84 -5.60 -14.28 -28.40
N HIS A 85 -5.20 -13.07 -28.78
CA HIS A 85 -4.25 -12.29 -27.97
C HIS A 85 -4.86 -11.98 -26.60
N TYR A 86 -4.04 -12.10 -25.57
CA TYR A 86 -4.42 -11.74 -24.21
C TYR A 86 -3.74 -10.44 -23.81
N GLN A 87 -4.53 -9.40 -23.57
CA GLN A 87 -4.03 -8.11 -23.11
C GLN A 87 -3.93 -8.08 -21.58
N MET A 88 -2.75 -7.73 -21.06
CA MET A 88 -2.48 -7.67 -19.63
C MET A 88 -3.05 -6.40 -18.99
N GLN A 89 -3.31 -6.47 -17.70
CA GLN A 89 -3.82 -5.36 -16.88
C GLN A 89 -2.99 -5.23 -15.61
N ALA A 90 -2.74 -4.00 -15.14
CA ALA A 90 -1.93 -3.75 -13.95
C ALA A 90 -2.49 -4.44 -12.69
N SER A 91 -3.82 -4.57 -12.60
CA SER A 91 -4.51 -5.26 -11.49
C SER A 91 -4.16 -6.75 -11.37
N GLN A 92 -3.54 -7.35 -12.39
CA GLN A 92 -3.17 -8.77 -12.40
C GLN A 92 -1.85 -9.07 -11.71
N PHE A 93 -1.09 -8.04 -11.31
CA PHE A 93 0.24 -8.22 -10.72
C PHE A 93 0.23 -8.24 -9.19
N GLY A 94 -0.96 -8.30 -8.57
CA GLY A 94 -1.12 -8.60 -7.15
C GLY A 94 -0.44 -7.62 -6.19
N PHE A 95 -0.15 -6.40 -6.63
CA PHE A 95 0.50 -5.36 -5.83
C PHE A 95 -0.42 -4.85 -4.73
N THR A 96 0.11 -4.78 -3.51
CA THR A 96 -0.50 -4.09 -2.39
C THR A 96 0.59 -3.43 -1.56
N ASP A 97 0.30 -2.22 -1.08
CA ASP A 97 1.10 -1.56 -0.06
C ASP A 97 0.15 -0.98 1.00
N VAL A 98 0.61 -0.92 2.24
CA VAL A 98 -0.15 -0.31 3.34
C VAL A 98 0.06 1.20 3.38
N ASP A 99 1.19 1.69 2.85
CA ASP A 99 1.53 3.10 2.78
C ASP A 99 0.61 3.85 1.81
N SER A 100 0.05 4.97 2.27
CA SER A 100 -0.91 5.75 1.49
C SER A 100 -0.23 6.46 0.34
N GLY A 101 -0.67 6.13 -0.88
CA GLY A 101 -0.19 6.72 -2.12
C GLY A 101 0.76 5.82 -2.89
N ASP A 102 1.22 4.73 -2.29
CA ASP A 102 2.07 3.75 -2.97
C ASP A 102 1.27 2.96 -4.00
N THR A 103 1.86 2.81 -5.19
CA THR A 103 1.25 2.15 -6.34
C THR A 103 2.28 1.30 -7.06
N LEU A 104 1.81 0.32 -7.84
CA LEU A 104 2.68 -0.43 -8.74
C LEU A 104 3.35 0.55 -9.71
N HIS A 105 4.68 0.58 -9.74
CA HIS A 105 5.44 1.45 -10.64
C HIS A 105 5.85 0.74 -11.95
N ALA A 106 6.30 -0.51 -11.84
CA ALA A 106 6.74 -1.31 -12.95
C ALA A 106 6.71 -2.79 -12.58
N ILE A 107 6.69 -3.64 -13.60
CA ILE A 107 6.92 -5.08 -13.51
C ILE A 107 8.22 -5.43 -14.22
N THR A 108 8.76 -6.61 -13.94
CA THR A 108 9.84 -7.21 -14.73
C THR A 108 9.39 -8.57 -15.22
N ILE A 109 9.52 -8.82 -16.53
CA ILE A 109 9.21 -10.12 -17.11
C ILE A 109 10.41 -11.04 -16.85
N THR A 110 10.28 -12.00 -15.94
CA THR A 110 11.39 -12.91 -15.61
C THR A 110 11.50 -14.07 -16.57
N ASP A 111 10.35 -14.56 -17.03
CA ASP A 111 10.24 -15.74 -17.86
C ASP A 111 9.38 -15.43 -19.09
N ILE A 112 9.80 -16.00 -20.23
CA ILE A 112 9.07 -15.91 -21.49
C ILE A 112 8.68 -17.31 -21.94
N PRO A 113 7.51 -17.47 -22.58
CA PRO A 113 7.05 -18.76 -23.09
C PRO A 113 8.00 -19.30 -24.17
N ALA A 114 7.98 -20.61 -24.37
CA ALA A 114 8.63 -21.20 -25.54
C ALA A 114 7.95 -20.69 -26.82
N VAL A 115 8.71 -20.52 -27.90
CA VAL A 115 8.18 -20.04 -29.20
C VAL A 115 7.07 -20.92 -29.79
N SER A 116 6.99 -22.19 -29.37
CA SER A 116 5.90 -23.10 -29.76
C SER A 116 4.59 -22.81 -29.02
N GLN A 117 4.64 -22.13 -27.87
CA GLN A 117 3.48 -21.76 -27.06
C GLN A 117 2.98 -20.35 -27.43
N GLY A 118 3.91 -19.41 -27.63
CA GLY A 118 3.58 -18.03 -28.00
C GLY A 118 4.71 -17.07 -27.68
N LYS A 119 4.37 -15.79 -27.57
CA LYS A 119 5.30 -14.71 -27.21
C LYS A 119 4.62 -13.57 -26.47
N PHE A 120 5.40 -12.85 -25.68
CA PHE A 120 4.99 -11.55 -25.17
C PHE A 120 5.39 -10.44 -26.14
N VAL A 121 4.48 -9.49 -26.37
CA VAL A 121 4.75 -8.27 -27.13
C VAL A 121 4.32 -7.04 -26.33
N LEU A 122 5.10 -5.98 -26.41
CA LEU A 122 4.80 -4.67 -25.85
C LEU A 122 4.68 -3.68 -27.02
N ASP A 123 3.47 -3.15 -27.23
CA ASP A 123 3.20 -2.25 -28.36
C ASP A 123 3.64 -2.85 -29.71
N GLY A 124 3.45 -4.16 -29.85
CA GLY A 124 3.81 -4.94 -31.04
C GLY A 124 5.27 -5.39 -31.13
N GLN A 125 6.15 -4.97 -30.22
CA GLN A 125 7.56 -5.40 -30.18
C GLN A 125 7.75 -6.59 -29.22
N GLU A 126 8.56 -7.57 -29.59
CA GLU A 126 8.80 -8.74 -28.73
C GLU A 126 9.48 -8.35 -27.41
N VAL A 127 9.00 -8.94 -26.33
CA VAL A 127 9.50 -8.73 -24.98
C VAL A 127 10.56 -9.78 -24.64
N SER A 128 11.63 -9.35 -23.98
CA SER A 128 12.70 -10.24 -23.50
C SER A 128 12.60 -10.49 -22.01
N ALA A 129 13.10 -11.64 -21.55
CA ALA A 129 13.32 -11.88 -20.12
C ALA A 129 14.27 -10.80 -19.54
N GLY A 130 13.96 -10.35 -18.33
CA GLY A 130 14.59 -9.22 -17.66
C GLY A 130 14.06 -7.84 -18.08
N GLN A 131 13.14 -7.73 -19.05
CA GLN A 131 12.61 -6.44 -19.46
C GLN A 131 11.67 -5.86 -18.39
N SER A 132 11.94 -4.61 -18.00
CA SER A 132 11.04 -3.84 -17.15
C SER A 132 9.97 -3.14 -17.98
N ILE A 133 8.73 -3.19 -17.52
CA ILE A 133 7.57 -2.57 -18.14
C ILE A 133 6.91 -1.65 -17.12
N SER A 134 6.78 -0.37 -17.44
CA SER A 134 6.14 0.61 -16.57
C SER A 134 4.64 0.31 -16.43
N THR A 135 4.02 0.69 -15.32
CA THR A 135 2.57 0.50 -15.11
C THR A 135 1.73 1.19 -16.19
N ALA A 136 2.19 2.32 -16.72
CA ALA A 136 1.53 3.02 -17.81
C ALA A 136 1.50 2.21 -19.12
N ASP A 137 2.48 1.33 -19.32
CA ASP A 137 2.62 0.51 -20.53
C ASP A 137 2.09 -0.92 -20.35
N ILE A 138 1.70 -1.35 -19.14
CA ILE A 138 1.15 -2.70 -18.93
C ILE A 138 -0.07 -2.96 -19.82
N SER A 139 -0.91 -1.94 -20.05
CA SER A 139 -2.06 -2.08 -20.96
C SER A 139 -1.66 -2.35 -22.42
N LYS A 140 -0.40 -2.12 -22.80
CA LYS A 140 0.13 -2.43 -24.14
C LYS A 140 0.82 -3.79 -24.20
N LEU A 141 1.03 -4.45 -23.06
CA LEU A 141 1.61 -5.78 -22.97
C LEU A 141 0.56 -6.83 -23.35
N GLN A 142 0.90 -7.69 -24.30
CA GLN A 142 0.03 -8.76 -24.77
C GLN A 142 0.79 -10.08 -24.80
N PHE A 143 0.11 -11.16 -24.43
CA PHE A 143 0.49 -12.51 -24.83
C PHE A 143 -0.15 -12.84 -26.18
N VAL A 144 0.66 -13.31 -27.12
CA VAL A 144 0.24 -13.73 -28.46
C VAL A 144 0.52 -15.24 -28.56
N PRO A 145 -0.52 -16.09 -28.53
CA PRO A 145 -0.33 -17.53 -28.68
C PRO A 145 0.21 -17.86 -30.08
N THR A 146 1.02 -18.90 -30.18
CA THR A 146 1.37 -19.48 -31.48
C THR A 146 0.11 -20.11 -32.07
N LYS A 147 -0.07 -19.94 -33.38
CA LYS A 147 -1.26 -20.42 -34.08
C LYS A 147 -1.50 -21.92 -33.81
N ASP A 148 -2.74 -22.26 -33.50
CA ASP A 148 -3.22 -23.63 -33.21
C ASP A 148 -2.58 -24.26 -31.95
N PHE A 149 -1.89 -23.47 -31.10
CA PHE A 149 -1.36 -23.96 -29.82
C PHE A 149 -2.49 -24.23 -28.82
N ASN A 150 -2.45 -25.44 -28.25
CA ASN A 150 -3.38 -25.88 -27.22
C ASN A 150 -2.59 -26.34 -25.99
N GLY A 151 -2.87 -25.74 -24.83
CA GLY A 151 -2.23 -26.09 -23.56
C GLY A 151 -2.05 -24.89 -22.64
N ASP A 152 -1.43 -25.14 -21.49
CA ASP A 152 -1.07 -24.10 -20.53
C ASP A 152 0.31 -23.50 -20.89
N VAL A 153 0.50 -22.25 -20.48
CA VAL A 153 1.72 -21.45 -20.71
C VAL A 153 2.29 -21.02 -19.37
#